data_AF-A0A3M8ANP3-F1
#
_entry.id   AF-A0A3M8ANP3-F1
#
_cell.length_a   1.000
_cell.length_b   1.000
_cell.length_c   1.000
_cell.angle_alpha   90.00
_cell.angle_beta   90.00
_cell.angle_gamma   90.00
#
_symmetry.space_group_name_H-M   'P 1'
#
loop_
_entity.id
_entity.type
_entity.pdbx_description
1 polymer ?
#
loop_
_entity_poly.entity_id
_entity_poly.type
_entity_poly.pdbx_seq_one_letter_code
_entity_poly.pdbx_strand_id
1 'polypeptide(L)'
;MFGRNEPCPCGSGKKYKICCLPKEEAKWLALSQNPSLAEVQVQNEYFQPATTSHNALQGMREFALAVMDQMGTYLRREHKRDDMIRFLATDLLKLVDEGERHYFEAVREILEMKGLPPAARNQVKAVPALTRAERILVRNAAQSILAEYAFMGEHDTADYGAMKVIMECCYQAVARGIEEQADLWSVKLFVDTGNQLVDWELQFSDDMAFGLDQEESEVMIYFDWHSLDEIENEYESYAHTLTGLREESLKTLATALVQESSTPRKSADKISYTGLAMNYFGLLEQELRDVISFHEGATAPKKRMWRELCEYLQNEHVPIVSDGIELLGDKLKALHGLRNRAAHGEFITHEEFAAVRALALDSNLLAYISQAKSAYAEQRAQG
;
A
#
# COMPACT_ATOMS: atom_id res chain seq x y z
N MET A 1 -32.38 16.48 27.29
CA MET A 1 -31.91 17.85 27.59
C MET A 1 -32.56 18.30 28.89
N PHE A 2 -31.78 18.65 29.91
CA PHE A 2 -32.31 19.22 31.17
C PHE A 2 -32.55 20.72 30.98
N GLY A 3 -33.69 21.23 31.44
CA GLY A 3 -33.99 22.66 31.34
C GLY A 3 -32.97 23.48 32.13
N ARG A 4 -32.45 24.59 31.57
CA ARG A 4 -31.45 25.46 32.23
C ARG A 4 -31.87 25.94 33.63
N ASN A 5 -33.19 26.04 33.88
CA ASN A 5 -33.75 26.45 35.17
C ASN A 5 -34.18 25.29 36.08
N GLU A 6 -34.06 24.04 35.63
CA GLU A 6 -34.40 22.85 36.41
C GLU A 6 -33.33 22.51 37.45
N PRO A 7 -33.67 21.77 38.52
CA PRO A 7 -32.70 21.24 39.45
C PRO A 7 -31.62 20.44 38.71
N CYS A 8 -30.37 20.65 39.10
CA CYS A 8 -29.23 20.05 38.44
C CYS A 8 -29.21 18.54 38.68
N PRO A 9 -29.06 17.71 37.62
CA PRO A 9 -29.10 16.25 37.72
C PRO A 9 -27.95 15.67 38.56
N CYS A 10 -26.93 16.45 38.89
CA CYS A 10 -25.83 16.03 39.76
C CYS A 10 -26.23 15.92 41.26
N GLY A 11 -27.50 16.12 41.60
CA GLY A 11 -28.00 16.02 42.98
C GLY A 11 -27.69 17.21 43.87
N SER A 12 -27.19 18.34 43.33
CA SER A 12 -26.82 19.51 44.13
C SER A 12 -28.01 20.35 44.62
N GLY A 13 -29.21 20.11 44.09
CA GLY A 13 -30.43 20.90 44.36
C GLY A 13 -30.43 22.31 43.75
N LYS A 14 -29.33 22.78 43.15
CA LYS A 14 -29.22 24.09 42.49
C LYS A 14 -29.76 24.02 41.05
N LYS A 15 -30.13 25.16 40.45
CA LYS A 15 -30.50 25.22 39.02
C LYS A 15 -29.33 24.82 38.13
N TYR A 16 -29.56 24.02 37.09
CA TYR A 16 -28.52 23.49 36.19
C TYR A 16 -27.60 24.59 35.63
N LYS A 17 -28.16 25.73 35.20
CA LYS A 17 -27.40 26.89 34.70
C LYS A 17 -26.39 27.51 35.67
N ILE A 18 -26.55 27.28 36.98
CA ILE A 18 -25.68 27.83 38.03
C ILE A 18 -24.70 26.76 38.54
N CYS A 19 -24.91 25.49 38.18
CA CYS A 19 -24.19 24.37 38.77
C CYS A 19 -23.25 23.70 37.78
N CYS A 20 -23.75 22.78 36.95
CA CYS A 20 -22.92 22.01 36.03
C CYS A 20 -22.74 22.70 34.67
N LEU A 21 -23.70 23.53 34.24
CA LEU A 21 -23.62 24.17 32.93
C LEU A 21 -22.35 25.05 32.76
N PRO A 22 -21.95 25.92 33.70
CA PRO A 22 -20.73 26.71 33.53
C PRO A 22 -19.46 25.85 33.51
N LYS A 23 -19.48 24.71 34.20
CA LYS A 23 -18.35 23.76 34.20
C LYS A 23 -18.25 23.02 32.88
N GLU A 24 -19.39 22.63 32.31
CA GLU A 24 -19.47 22.04 30.98
C GLU A 24 -19.06 23.07 29.92
N GLU A 25 -19.60 24.29 29.97
CA GLU A 25 -19.21 25.40 29.07
C GLU A 25 -17.70 25.70 29.17
N ALA A 26 -17.10 25.69 30.36
CA ALA A 26 -15.65 25.82 30.53
C ALA A 26 -14.87 24.61 29.98
N LYS A 27 -15.41 23.40 30.09
CA LYS A 27 -14.83 22.18 29.50
C LYS A 27 -14.85 22.25 27.97
N TRP A 28 -15.96 22.72 27.40
CA TRP A 28 -16.10 22.98 25.95
C TRP A 28 -15.16 24.08 25.48
N LEU A 29 -14.99 25.16 26.26
CA LEU A 29 -14.04 26.22 25.95
C LEU A 29 -12.58 25.71 25.96
N ALA A 30 -12.23 24.88 26.94
CA ALA A 30 -10.90 24.27 27.04
C ALA A 30 -10.65 23.27 25.89
N LEU A 31 -11.66 22.51 25.48
CA LEU A 31 -11.61 21.62 24.31
C LEU A 31 -11.45 22.40 23.00
N SER A 32 -12.07 23.58 22.88
CA SER A 32 -11.95 24.45 21.69
C SER A 32 -10.61 25.19 21.58
N GLN A 33 -9.79 25.20 22.64
CA GLN A 33 -8.49 25.86 22.68
C GLN A 33 -7.31 24.91 22.40
N ASN A 34 -7.58 23.60 22.22
CA ASN A 34 -6.59 22.56 21.91
C ASN A 34 -7.03 21.76 20.67
N PRO A 35 -6.95 22.37 19.49
CA PRO A 35 -6.11 21.75 18.47
C PRO A 35 -5.07 22.76 18.01
N SER A 36 -3.82 22.31 17.83
CA SER A 36 -2.80 23.18 17.25
C SER A 36 -3.29 23.68 15.88
N LEU A 37 -2.94 24.92 15.50
CA LEU A 37 -3.31 25.44 14.17
C LEU A 37 -2.88 24.49 13.04
N ALA A 38 -1.79 23.74 13.26
CA ALA A 38 -1.33 22.67 12.40
C ALA A 38 -2.31 21.48 12.35
N GLU A 39 -2.82 20.98 13.49
CA GLU A 39 -3.84 19.92 13.54
C GLU A 39 -5.15 20.33 12.87
N VAL A 40 -5.58 21.59 13.05
CA VAL A 40 -6.78 22.12 12.37
C VAL A 40 -6.56 22.27 10.87
N GLN A 41 -5.35 22.68 10.44
CA GLN A 41 -4.99 22.77 9.03
C GLN A 41 -4.91 21.40 8.38
N VAL A 42 -4.27 20.42 9.04
CA VAL A 42 -4.19 19.02 8.59
C VAL A 42 -5.58 18.40 8.50
N GLN A 43 -6.44 18.61 9.49
CA GLN A 43 -7.84 18.17 9.42
C GLN A 43 -8.61 18.84 8.27
N ASN A 44 -8.43 20.15 8.07
CA ASN A 44 -9.10 20.86 6.97
C ASN A 44 -8.63 20.37 5.60
N GLU A 45 -7.34 20.08 5.43
CA GLU A 45 -6.76 19.55 4.19
C GLU A 45 -7.17 18.09 3.93
N TYR A 46 -7.24 17.27 4.98
CA TYR A 46 -7.71 15.89 4.92
C TYR A 46 -9.16 15.76 4.43
N PHE A 47 -10.03 16.70 4.83
CA PHE A 47 -11.44 16.73 4.42
C PHE A 47 -11.73 17.59 3.18
N GLN A 48 -10.75 18.33 2.63
CA GLN A 48 -10.97 19.04 1.36
C GLN A 48 -11.24 18.02 0.25
N PRO A 49 -12.38 18.11 -0.46
CA PRO A 49 -12.64 17.24 -1.60
C PRO A 49 -11.60 17.50 -2.69
N ALA A 50 -11.12 16.43 -3.33
CA ALA A 50 -10.32 16.58 -4.53
C ALA A 50 -11.13 17.34 -5.59
N THR A 51 -10.51 18.34 -6.21
CA THR A 51 -11.08 19.04 -7.36
C THR A 51 -10.57 18.39 -8.64
N THR A 52 -11.26 18.61 -9.74
CA THR A 52 -10.85 18.13 -11.06
C THR A 52 -10.93 19.24 -12.09
N SER A 53 -10.04 19.18 -13.08
CA SER A 53 -10.07 20.04 -14.26
C SER A 53 -11.14 19.64 -15.30
N HIS A 54 -11.69 18.43 -15.19
CA HIS A 54 -12.65 17.88 -16.14
C HIS A 54 -14.11 18.22 -15.80
N ASN A 55 -14.92 18.43 -16.84
CA ASN A 55 -16.35 18.65 -16.67
C ASN A 55 -17.12 17.34 -16.81
N ALA A 56 -17.36 16.69 -15.68
CA ALA A 56 -18.13 15.45 -15.56
C ALA A 56 -19.54 15.46 -16.23
N LEU A 57 -20.08 16.63 -16.60
CA LEU A 57 -21.37 16.75 -17.30
C LEU A 57 -21.23 16.74 -18.83
N GLN A 58 -20.02 16.58 -19.38
CA GLN A 58 -19.73 16.65 -20.81
C GLN A 58 -19.53 15.27 -21.47
N GLY A 59 -19.96 14.19 -20.83
CA GLY A 59 -19.92 12.83 -21.39
C GLY A 59 -19.24 11.85 -20.45
N MET A 60 -19.42 10.56 -20.73
CA MET A 60 -18.85 9.48 -19.92
C MET A 60 -17.33 9.52 -19.89
N ARG A 61 -16.68 9.84 -21.01
CA ARG A 61 -15.21 9.95 -21.08
C ARG A 61 -14.68 11.09 -20.19
N GLU A 62 -15.35 12.24 -20.20
CA GLU A 62 -15.00 13.36 -19.30
C GLU A 62 -15.28 13.05 -17.83
N PHE A 63 -16.34 12.30 -17.54
CA PHE A 63 -16.59 11.80 -16.19
C PHE A 63 -15.50 10.82 -15.72
N ALA A 64 -15.08 9.87 -16.56
CA ALA A 64 -13.99 8.97 -16.24
C ALA A 64 -12.69 9.75 -15.93
N LEU A 65 -12.34 10.72 -16.79
CA LEU A 65 -11.18 11.59 -16.57
C LEU A 65 -11.29 12.40 -15.28
N ALA A 66 -12.48 12.91 -14.96
CA ALA A 66 -12.74 13.60 -13.69
C ALA A 66 -12.49 12.71 -12.47
N VAL A 67 -12.96 11.46 -12.51
CA VAL A 67 -12.78 10.49 -11.42
C VAL A 67 -11.31 10.08 -11.28
N MET A 68 -10.61 9.83 -12.39
CA MET A 68 -9.18 9.49 -12.39
C MET A 68 -8.30 10.65 -11.88
N ASP A 69 -8.59 11.89 -12.27
CA ASP A 69 -7.89 13.10 -11.82
C ASP A 69 -8.06 13.32 -10.30
N GLN A 70 -9.28 13.11 -9.79
CA GLN A 70 -9.54 13.13 -8.34
C GLN A 70 -8.78 12.02 -7.60
N MET A 71 -8.77 10.80 -8.15
CA MET A 71 -8.06 9.67 -7.55
C MET A 71 -6.55 9.91 -7.51
N GLY A 72 -5.96 10.41 -8.61
CA GLY A 72 -4.55 10.83 -8.65
C GLY A 72 -4.24 11.89 -7.60
N THR A 73 -5.17 12.83 -7.35
CA THR A 73 -5.03 13.82 -6.28
C THR A 73 -5.00 13.18 -4.89
N TYR A 74 -5.90 12.25 -4.58
CA TYR A 74 -5.88 11.54 -3.30
C TYR A 74 -4.63 10.68 -3.10
N LEU A 75 -4.16 10.00 -4.14
CA LEU A 75 -2.95 9.19 -4.11
C LEU A 75 -1.69 10.02 -3.85
N ARG A 76 -1.64 11.28 -4.31
CA ARG A 76 -0.52 12.20 -4.07
C ARG A 76 -0.51 12.86 -2.68
N ARG A 77 -1.59 12.82 -1.90
CA ARG A 77 -1.63 13.43 -0.56
C ARG A 77 -0.75 12.70 0.42
N GLU A 78 -0.15 13.41 1.37
CA GLU A 78 0.58 12.80 2.49
C GLU A 78 -0.33 11.87 3.30
N HIS A 79 -1.52 12.38 3.68
CA HIS A 79 -2.54 11.59 4.36
C HIS A 79 -3.52 10.97 3.36
N LYS A 80 -3.52 9.65 3.30
CA LYS A 80 -4.32 8.86 2.37
C LYS A 80 -5.78 8.76 2.82
N ARG A 81 -6.69 8.80 1.85
CA ARG A 81 -8.14 8.64 2.03
C ARG A 81 -8.58 7.35 1.34
N ASP A 82 -8.33 6.22 1.98
CA ASP A 82 -8.64 4.90 1.39
C ASP A 82 -10.12 4.71 1.10
N ASP A 83 -10.99 5.32 1.91
CA ASP A 83 -12.42 5.38 1.66
C ASP A 83 -12.72 6.03 0.30
N MET A 84 -12.06 7.16 0.00
CA MET A 84 -12.22 7.86 -1.26
C MET A 84 -11.55 7.13 -2.42
N ILE A 85 -10.36 6.57 -2.24
CA ILE A 85 -9.65 5.83 -3.29
C ILE A 85 -10.48 4.60 -3.71
N ARG A 86 -10.95 3.79 -2.74
CA ARG A 86 -11.83 2.65 -3.02
C ARG A 86 -13.15 3.07 -3.65
N PHE A 87 -13.73 4.17 -3.18
CA PHE A 87 -14.96 4.71 -3.76
C PHE A 87 -14.76 5.06 -5.25
N LEU A 88 -13.71 5.83 -5.57
CA LEU A 88 -13.44 6.28 -6.94
C LEU A 88 -13.06 5.10 -7.86
N ALA A 89 -12.28 4.13 -7.40
CA ALA A 89 -12.00 2.92 -8.16
C ALA A 89 -13.27 2.10 -8.42
N THR A 90 -14.14 1.96 -7.43
CA THR A 90 -15.46 1.31 -7.59
C THR A 90 -16.34 2.08 -8.59
N ASP A 91 -16.29 3.41 -8.56
CA ASP A 91 -17.06 4.28 -9.43
C ASP A 91 -16.63 4.13 -10.90
N LEU A 92 -15.33 4.01 -11.15
CA LEU A 92 -14.78 3.68 -12.48
C LEU A 92 -15.25 2.30 -12.96
N LEU A 93 -15.25 1.28 -12.09
CA LEU A 93 -15.73 -0.05 -12.47
C LEU A 93 -17.21 -0.04 -12.86
N LYS A 94 -18.06 0.58 -12.03
CA LYS A 94 -19.48 0.72 -12.36
C LYS A 94 -19.70 1.49 -13.66
N LEU A 95 -18.89 2.51 -13.93
CA LEU A 95 -18.97 3.25 -15.19
C LEU A 95 -18.72 2.35 -16.40
N VAL A 96 -17.70 1.49 -16.36
CA VAL A 96 -17.37 0.60 -17.48
C VAL A 96 -18.27 -0.64 -17.56
N ASP A 97 -18.85 -1.09 -16.45
CA ASP A 97 -19.80 -2.22 -16.39
C ASP A 97 -21.22 -1.83 -16.79
N GLU A 98 -21.70 -0.70 -16.26
CA GLU A 98 -23.10 -0.30 -16.36
C GLU A 98 -23.33 0.81 -17.41
N GLY A 99 -22.25 1.42 -17.90
CA GLY A 99 -22.26 2.39 -18.97
C GLY A 99 -23.09 3.64 -18.67
N GLU A 100 -24.00 3.97 -19.58
CA GLU A 100 -24.85 5.17 -19.47
C GLU A 100 -25.71 5.17 -18.20
N ARG A 101 -26.12 3.99 -17.71
CA ARG A 101 -26.96 3.89 -16.51
C ARG A 101 -26.26 4.52 -15.31
N HIS A 102 -25.05 4.08 -15.01
CA HIS A 102 -24.26 4.59 -13.90
C HIS A 102 -23.88 6.07 -14.11
N TYR A 103 -23.49 6.44 -15.33
CA TYR A 103 -23.19 7.84 -15.65
C TYR A 103 -24.35 8.79 -15.34
N PHE A 104 -25.58 8.45 -15.73
CA PHE A 104 -26.74 9.30 -15.45
C PHE A 104 -27.16 9.30 -13.97
N GLU A 105 -26.88 8.23 -13.23
CA GLU A 105 -27.01 8.21 -11.77
C GLU A 105 -26.03 9.19 -11.11
N ALA A 106 -24.75 9.17 -11.51
CA ALA A 106 -23.73 10.10 -11.03
C ALA A 106 -24.04 11.56 -11.42
N VAL A 107 -24.51 11.81 -12.66
CA VAL A 107 -24.93 13.14 -13.12
C VAL A 107 -26.02 13.72 -12.24
N ARG A 108 -27.01 12.90 -11.82
CA ARG A 108 -28.07 13.34 -10.91
C ARG A 108 -27.47 13.85 -9.60
N GLU A 109 -26.56 13.09 -9.00
CA GLU A 109 -25.90 13.45 -7.73
C GLU A 109 -25.06 14.73 -7.88
N ILE A 110 -24.32 14.88 -8.97
CA ILE A 110 -23.53 16.08 -9.26
C ILE A 110 -24.43 17.32 -9.39
N LEU A 111 -25.56 17.20 -10.10
CA LEU A 111 -26.51 18.31 -10.27
C LEU A 111 -27.14 18.70 -8.92
N GLU A 112 -27.51 17.71 -8.10
CA GLU A 112 -28.04 17.94 -6.75
C GLU A 112 -27.02 18.65 -5.85
N MET A 113 -25.76 18.19 -5.84
CA MET A 113 -24.67 18.85 -5.11
C MET A 113 -24.41 20.28 -5.58
N LYS A 114 -24.60 20.57 -6.87
CA LYS A 114 -24.48 21.92 -7.45
C LYS A 114 -25.74 22.78 -7.24
N GLY A 115 -26.80 22.26 -6.61
CA GLY A 115 -28.07 22.95 -6.43
C GLY A 115 -28.81 23.25 -7.74
N LEU A 116 -28.53 22.47 -8.80
CA LEU A 116 -29.14 22.63 -10.11
C LEU A 116 -30.47 21.87 -10.19
N PRO A 117 -31.46 22.38 -10.96
CA PRO A 117 -32.76 21.72 -11.06
C PRO A 117 -32.65 20.37 -11.80
N PRO A 118 -33.49 19.37 -11.47
CA PRO A 118 -33.48 18.07 -12.13
C PRO A 118 -33.63 18.13 -13.66
N ALA A 119 -34.29 19.16 -14.18
CA ALA A 119 -34.45 19.41 -15.61
C ALA A 119 -33.12 19.67 -16.35
N ALA A 120 -32.07 20.10 -15.65
CA ALA A 120 -30.73 20.31 -16.22
C ALA A 120 -30.15 19.01 -16.81
N ARG A 121 -30.56 17.83 -16.29
CA ARG A 121 -30.14 16.52 -16.84
C ARG A 121 -30.50 16.35 -18.31
N ASN A 122 -31.56 17.01 -18.79
CA ASN A 122 -32.02 16.87 -20.18
C ASN A 122 -31.04 17.48 -21.19
N GLN A 123 -30.09 18.31 -20.72
CA GLN A 123 -29.04 18.91 -21.53
C GLN A 123 -27.73 18.11 -21.51
N VAL A 124 -27.62 17.15 -20.58
CA VAL A 124 -26.44 16.30 -20.43
C VAL A 124 -26.56 15.11 -21.37
N LYS A 125 -25.46 14.79 -22.05
CA LYS A 125 -25.36 13.62 -22.92
C LYS A 125 -24.26 12.69 -22.38
N ALA A 126 -24.36 11.40 -22.70
CA ALA A 126 -23.34 10.41 -22.38
C ALA A 126 -22.12 10.48 -23.32
N VAL A 127 -22.24 11.19 -24.46
CA VAL A 127 -21.15 11.33 -25.43
C VAL A 127 -20.25 12.53 -25.12
N PRO A 128 -18.92 12.42 -25.36
CA PRO A 128 -18.23 11.23 -25.88
C PRO A 128 -18.17 10.10 -24.85
N ALA A 129 -18.41 8.89 -25.33
CA ALA A 129 -18.27 7.65 -24.55
C ALA A 129 -16.82 7.18 -24.58
N LEU A 130 -16.45 6.31 -23.63
CA LEU A 130 -15.18 5.60 -23.66
C LEU A 130 -15.16 4.62 -24.85
N THR A 131 -14.01 4.45 -25.49
CA THR A 131 -13.81 3.39 -26.50
C THR A 131 -13.65 2.01 -25.83
N ARG A 132 -13.56 0.91 -26.60
CA ARG A 132 -13.34 -0.43 -26.04
C ARG A 132 -12.01 -0.53 -25.31
N ALA A 133 -10.92 -0.08 -25.93
CA ALA A 133 -9.59 -0.09 -25.34
C ALA A 133 -9.53 0.79 -24.06
N GLU A 134 -10.19 1.95 -24.09
CA GLU A 134 -10.30 2.81 -22.90
C GLU A 134 -11.07 2.11 -21.76
N ARG A 135 -12.17 1.40 -22.06
CA ARG A 135 -12.91 0.62 -21.04
C ARG A 135 -12.08 -0.51 -20.45
N ILE A 136 -11.35 -1.27 -21.27
CA ILE A 136 -10.45 -2.34 -20.82
C ILE A 136 -9.36 -1.79 -19.89
N LEU A 137 -8.72 -0.68 -20.30
CA LEU A 137 -7.68 -0.05 -19.51
C LEU A 137 -8.20 0.47 -18.17
N VAL A 138 -9.32 1.22 -18.18
CA VAL A 138 -9.94 1.78 -16.98
C VAL A 138 -10.39 0.66 -16.03
N ARG A 139 -10.98 -0.41 -16.56
CA ARG A 139 -11.38 -1.58 -15.77
C ARG A 139 -10.20 -2.19 -15.03
N ASN A 140 -9.15 -2.54 -15.79
CA ASN A 140 -8.01 -3.24 -15.22
C ASN A 140 -7.26 -2.35 -14.22
N ALA A 141 -7.10 -1.06 -14.48
CA ALA A 141 -6.52 -0.11 -13.53
C ALA A 141 -7.31 -0.03 -12.22
N ALA A 142 -8.64 0.06 -12.31
CA ALA A 142 -9.51 0.12 -11.14
C ALA A 142 -9.54 -1.21 -10.35
N GLN A 143 -9.54 -2.35 -11.06
CA GLN A 143 -9.42 -3.68 -10.45
C GLN A 143 -8.09 -3.85 -9.71
N SER A 144 -6.96 -3.43 -10.30
CA SER A 144 -5.65 -3.49 -9.64
C SER A 144 -5.64 -2.70 -8.32
N ILE A 145 -6.22 -1.50 -8.30
CA ILE A 145 -6.33 -0.70 -7.07
C ILE A 145 -7.19 -1.40 -6.01
N LEU A 146 -8.35 -1.94 -6.40
CA LEU A 146 -9.21 -2.64 -5.44
C LEU A 146 -8.61 -3.96 -4.96
N ALA A 147 -7.85 -4.65 -5.81
CA ALA A 147 -7.15 -5.88 -5.46
C ALA A 147 -6.13 -5.66 -4.35
N GLU A 148 -5.37 -4.56 -4.38
CA GLU A 148 -4.43 -4.22 -3.30
C GLU A 148 -5.13 -4.23 -1.94
N TYR A 149 -6.25 -3.50 -1.84
CA TYR A 149 -7.01 -3.44 -0.60
C TYR A 149 -7.67 -4.76 -0.19
N ALA A 150 -7.98 -5.62 -1.15
CA ALA A 150 -8.63 -6.90 -0.91
C ALA A 150 -7.65 -7.96 -0.38
N PHE A 151 -6.37 -7.87 -0.76
CA PHE A 151 -5.34 -8.86 -0.40
C PHE A 151 -4.36 -8.38 0.67
N MET A 152 -4.47 -7.12 1.12
CA MET A 152 -3.65 -6.54 2.19
C MET A 152 -3.75 -7.36 3.50
N GLY A 153 -2.59 -7.69 4.08
CA GLY A 153 -2.48 -8.33 5.38
C GLY A 153 -2.84 -7.38 6.54
N GLU A 154 -2.96 -7.95 7.75
CA GLU A 154 -3.43 -7.23 8.96
C GLU A 154 -2.56 -6.01 9.31
N HIS A 155 -1.25 -6.07 9.07
CA HIS A 155 -0.31 -4.98 9.35
C HIS A 155 0.36 -4.42 8.08
N ASP A 156 -0.14 -4.78 6.91
CA ASP A 156 0.36 -4.25 5.65
C ASP A 156 -0.21 -2.85 5.42
N THR A 157 0.45 -2.10 4.55
CA THR A 157 -0.08 -0.84 4.00
C THR A 157 -0.26 -0.99 2.51
N ALA A 158 -1.25 -0.30 1.92
CA ALA A 158 -1.41 -0.30 0.47
C ALA A 158 -0.20 0.31 -0.24
N ASP A 159 0.20 -0.27 -1.38
CA ASP A 159 1.19 0.30 -2.29
C ASP A 159 0.59 1.48 -3.08
N TYR A 160 0.54 2.64 -2.43
CA TYR A 160 0.06 3.87 -3.06
C TYR A 160 0.95 4.33 -4.22
N GLY A 161 2.22 3.92 -4.25
CA GLY A 161 3.17 4.22 -5.32
C GLY A 161 2.73 3.59 -6.62
N ALA A 162 2.53 2.27 -6.61
CA ALA A 162 2.02 1.49 -7.74
C ALA A 162 0.64 1.98 -8.18
N MET A 163 -0.30 2.17 -7.24
CA MET A 163 -1.64 2.70 -7.56
C MET A 163 -1.57 4.04 -8.30
N LYS A 164 -0.70 4.96 -7.83
CA LYS A 164 -0.50 6.28 -8.44
C LYS A 164 0.01 6.15 -9.86
N VAL A 165 1.03 5.32 -10.09
CA VAL A 165 1.61 5.11 -11.43
C VAL A 165 0.58 4.54 -12.39
N ILE A 166 -0.14 3.49 -11.99
CA ILE A 166 -1.18 2.85 -12.80
C ILE A 166 -2.28 3.86 -13.15
N MET A 167 -2.76 4.61 -12.16
CA MET A 167 -3.82 5.59 -12.37
C MET A 167 -3.38 6.77 -13.24
N GLU A 168 -2.16 7.26 -13.05
CA GLU A 168 -1.57 8.33 -13.87
C GLU A 168 -1.40 7.87 -15.33
N CYS A 169 -0.92 6.64 -15.56
CA CYS A 169 -0.84 6.06 -16.91
C CYS A 169 -2.23 5.96 -17.56
N CYS A 170 -3.22 5.42 -16.83
CA CYS A 170 -4.58 5.27 -17.30
C CYS A 170 -5.19 6.63 -17.68
N TYR A 171 -5.04 7.63 -16.80
CA TYR A 171 -5.47 9.00 -17.07
C TYR A 171 -4.80 9.59 -18.32
N GLN A 172 -3.47 9.49 -18.44
CA GLN A 172 -2.73 10.03 -19.59
C GLN A 172 -3.13 9.35 -20.91
N ALA A 173 -3.33 8.03 -20.91
CA ALA A 173 -3.72 7.28 -22.09
C ALA A 173 -5.14 7.67 -22.55
N VAL A 174 -6.11 7.68 -21.63
CA VAL A 174 -7.50 8.08 -21.94
C VAL A 174 -7.56 9.55 -22.36
N ALA A 175 -6.81 10.45 -21.71
CA ALA A 175 -6.81 11.87 -22.06
C ALA A 175 -6.25 12.13 -23.47
N ARG A 176 -5.17 11.43 -23.84
CA ARG A 176 -4.60 11.47 -25.20
C ARG A 176 -5.53 10.84 -26.23
N GLY A 177 -6.38 9.89 -25.81
CA GLY A 177 -7.21 9.08 -26.67
C GLY A 177 -6.41 7.89 -27.21
N ILE A 178 -7.07 6.73 -27.26
CA ILE A 178 -6.45 5.49 -27.72
C ILE A 178 -6.95 5.21 -29.14
N GLU A 179 -6.03 5.13 -30.10
CA GLU A 179 -6.36 4.73 -31.46
C GLU A 179 -6.51 3.21 -31.52
N GLU A 180 -7.73 2.74 -31.78
CA GLU A 180 -8.04 1.30 -31.82
C GLU A 180 -7.66 0.71 -33.18
N GLN A 181 -6.46 0.16 -33.25
CA GLN A 181 -5.99 -0.60 -34.42
C GLN A 181 -6.12 -2.12 -34.21
N ALA A 182 -6.15 -2.56 -32.96
CA ALA A 182 -6.22 -3.94 -32.48
C ALA A 182 -6.62 -3.94 -30.98
N ASP A 183 -6.68 -5.10 -30.33
CA ASP A 183 -7.08 -5.22 -28.92
C ASP A 183 -5.92 -5.02 -27.94
N LEU A 184 -6.16 -4.22 -26.90
CA LEU A 184 -5.20 -3.93 -25.83
C LEU A 184 -5.01 -5.17 -24.94
N TRP A 185 -3.77 -5.62 -24.75
CA TRP A 185 -3.48 -6.81 -23.92
C TRP A 185 -2.42 -6.57 -22.82
N SER A 186 -1.58 -5.54 -22.94
CA SER A 186 -0.60 -5.16 -21.92
C SER A 186 -0.30 -3.67 -21.96
N VAL A 187 0.17 -3.13 -20.84
CA VAL A 187 0.72 -1.79 -20.70
C VAL A 187 2.11 -1.91 -20.10
N LYS A 188 3.13 -1.40 -20.78
CA LYS A 188 4.46 -1.23 -20.19
C LYS A 188 4.53 0.09 -19.45
N LEU A 189 5.05 0.07 -18.24
CA LEU A 189 5.25 1.24 -17.38
C LEU A 189 6.74 1.43 -17.13
N PHE A 190 7.29 2.60 -17.43
CA PHE A 190 8.67 2.95 -17.11
C PHE A 190 8.67 3.89 -15.91
N VAL A 191 9.20 3.42 -14.78
CA VAL A 191 9.05 4.07 -13.48
C VAL A 191 10.41 4.37 -12.87
N ASP A 192 10.59 5.60 -12.39
CA ASP A 192 11.80 6.06 -11.71
C ASP A 192 11.53 6.26 -10.21
N THR A 193 12.57 6.66 -9.47
CA THR A 193 12.56 7.02 -8.05
C THR A 193 11.33 7.84 -7.63
N GLY A 194 10.79 7.54 -6.45
CA GLY A 194 9.60 8.19 -5.91
C GLY A 194 8.31 7.76 -6.61
N ASN A 195 8.31 6.59 -7.24
CA ASN A 195 7.21 6.07 -8.05
C ASN A 195 6.81 7.08 -9.14
N GLN A 196 7.80 7.64 -9.85
CA GLN A 196 7.57 8.61 -10.91
C GLN A 196 7.36 7.88 -12.24
N LEU A 197 6.17 7.99 -12.83
CA LEU A 197 5.92 7.50 -14.19
C LEU A 197 6.70 8.38 -15.19
N VAL A 198 7.70 7.80 -15.85
CA VAL A 198 8.52 8.48 -16.86
C VAL A 198 7.92 8.31 -18.25
N ASP A 199 7.54 7.09 -18.60
CA ASP A 199 6.94 6.77 -19.90
C ASP A 199 6.04 5.54 -19.80
N TRP A 200 5.23 5.30 -20.83
CA TRP A 200 4.38 4.13 -20.94
C TRP A 200 4.10 3.76 -22.39
N GLU A 201 3.88 2.47 -22.64
CA GLU A 201 3.54 1.94 -23.97
C GLU A 201 2.35 0.99 -23.90
N LEU A 202 1.30 1.28 -24.68
CA LEU A 202 0.18 0.35 -24.88
C LEU A 202 0.60 -0.74 -25.88
N GLN A 203 0.39 -2.00 -25.52
CA GLN A 203 0.65 -3.14 -26.37
C GLN A 203 -0.67 -3.72 -26.90
N PHE A 204 -0.77 -3.81 -28.22
CA PHE A 204 -1.94 -4.33 -28.91
C PHE A 204 -1.63 -5.66 -29.62
N SER A 205 -2.64 -6.50 -29.77
CA SER A 205 -2.54 -7.79 -30.46
C SER A 205 -3.91 -8.19 -31.02
N ASP A 206 -3.90 -8.90 -32.14
CA ASP A 206 -5.09 -9.59 -32.69
C ASP A 206 -5.04 -11.10 -32.38
N ASP A 207 -4.05 -11.54 -31.61
CA ASP A 207 -3.87 -12.94 -31.27
C ASP A 207 -4.88 -13.39 -30.20
N MET A 208 -5.78 -14.27 -30.63
CA MET A 208 -6.81 -14.90 -29.81
C MET A 208 -6.24 -15.66 -28.59
N ALA A 209 -4.95 -16.00 -28.59
CA ALA A 209 -4.28 -16.64 -27.46
C ALA A 209 -4.31 -15.80 -26.16
N PHE A 210 -4.53 -14.49 -26.27
CA PHE A 210 -4.65 -13.59 -25.11
C PHE A 210 -6.09 -13.41 -24.62
N GLY A 211 -7.06 -14.19 -25.13
CA GLY A 211 -8.47 -14.10 -24.72
C GLY A 211 -9.15 -12.80 -25.15
N LEU A 212 -8.69 -12.18 -26.22
CA LEU A 212 -9.14 -10.85 -26.67
C LEU A 212 -10.52 -10.86 -27.35
N ASP A 213 -11.00 -12.05 -27.74
CA ASP A 213 -12.36 -12.31 -28.22
C ASP A 213 -13.41 -12.39 -27.11
N GLN A 214 -12.98 -12.33 -25.85
CA GLN A 214 -13.88 -12.35 -24.70
C GLN A 214 -14.65 -11.04 -24.56
N GLU A 215 -15.69 -11.07 -23.72
CA GLU A 215 -16.34 -9.85 -23.29
C GLU A 215 -15.32 -8.92 -22.63
N GLU A 216 -15.46 -7.61 -22.82
CA GLU A 216 -14.51 -6.60 -22.28
C GLU A 216 -14.37 -6.68 -20.74
N SER A 217 -15.36 -7.25 -20.06
CA SER A 217 -15.38 -7.53 -18.62
C SER A 217 -14.45 -8.67 -18.21
N GLU A 218 -14.09 -9.57 -19.13
CA GLU A 218 -13.24 -10.74 -18.89
C GLU A 218 -11.79 -10.52 -19.34
N VAL A 219 -11.53 -9.48 -20.13
CA VAL A 219 -10.18 -9.14 -20.60
C VAL A 219 -9.31 -8.66 -19.44
N MET A 220 -8.28 -9.44 -19.11
CA MET A 220 -7.24 -9.11 -18.16
C MET A 220 -5.98 -8.64 -18.89
N ILE A 221 -5.46 -7.46 -18.52
CA ILE A 221 -4.21 -6.93 -19.07
C ILE A 221 -3.11 -6.92 -18.00
N TYR A 222 -1.86 -7.03 -18.43
CA TYR A 222 -0.71 -6.91 -17.55
C TYR A 222 -0.18 -5.48 -17.52
N PHE A 223 0.12 -4.98 -16.33
CA PHE A 223 0.93 -3.77 -16.14
C PHE A 223 2.39 -4.19 -15.98
N ASP A 224 3.09 -4.25 -17.11
CA ASP A 224 4.50 -4.67 -17.18
C ASP A 224 5.40 -3.56 -16.61
N TRP A 225 5.78 -3.71 -15.35
CA TRP A 225 6.54 -2.73 -14.59
C TRP A 225 8.05 -2.79 -14.91
N HIS A 226 8.58 -1.71 -15.47
CA HIS A 226 10.00 -1.52 -15.76
C HIS A 226 10.58 -0.42 -14.88
N SER A 227 11.28 -0.79 -13.81
CA SER A 227 11.96 0.18 -12.95
C SER A 227 13.27 0.67 -13.58
N LEU A 228 13.52 1.98 -13.48
CA LEU A 228 14.79 2.63 -13.80
C LEU A 228 15.74 2.68 -12.58
N ASP A 229 15.19 2.52 -11.37
CA ASP A 229 15.93 2.28 -10.13
C ASP A 229 15.47 0.95 -9.51
N GLU A 230 16.23 -0.11 -9.78
CA GLU A 230 15.89 -1.45 -9.31
C GLU A 230 15.97 -1.57 -7.78
N ILE A 231 16.87 -0.82 -7.13
CA ILE A 231 17.05 -0.90 -5.66
C ILE A 231 15.87 -0.24 -4.96
N GLU A 232 15.45 0.93 -5.42
CA GLU A 232 14.28 1.58 -4.84
C GLU A 232 13.00 0.76 -5.07
N ASN A 233 12.86 0.16 -6.26
CA ASN A 233 11.74 -0.73 -6.55
C ASN A 233 11.67 -1.95 -5.62
N GLU A 234 12.80 -2.61 -5.38
CA GLU A 234 12.87 -3.72 -4.42
C GLU A 234 12.70 -3.23 -2.97
N TYR A 235 13.01 -1.98 -2.65
CA TYR A 235 12.74 -1.45 -1.33
C TYR A 235 11.23 -1.24 -1.12
N GLU A 236 10.56 -0.57 -2.05
CA GLU A 236 9.13 -0.24 -1.95
C GLU A 236 8.26 -1.51 -1.92
N SER A 237 8.59 -2.53 -2.72
CA SER A 237 7.84 -3.80 -2.77
C SER A 237 7.74 -4.52 -1.42
N TYR A 238 8.75 -4.35 -0.56
CA TYR A 238 8.78 -4.93 0.78
C TYR A 238 8.42 -3.93 1.88
N ALA A 239 8.58 -2.62 1.67
CA ALA A 239 8.28 -1.61 2.69
C ALA A 239 6.80 -1.63 3.12
N HIS A 240 5.91 -2.03 2.20
CA HIS A 240 4.47 -2.10 2.42
C HIS A 240 3.98 -3.40 3.08
N THR A 241 4.75 -4.48 2.99
CA THR A 241 4.38 -5.82 3.49
C THR A 241 5.23 -6.26 4.69
N LEU A 242 6.40 -5.66 4.87
CA LEU A 242 7.33 -5.92 5.98
C LEU A 242 7.44 -4.70 6.89
N THR A 243 6.30 -4.06 7.18
CA THR A 243 6.16 -2.79 7.93
C THR A 243 6.76 -2.82 9.34
N GLY A 244 6.88 -4.00 9.95
CA GLY A 244 7.48 -4.18 11.28
C GLY A 244 9.01 -4.24 11.26
N LEU A 245 9.66 -4.40 10.10
CA LEU A 245 11.13 -4.42 10.00
C LEU A 245 11.72 -3.01 10.10
N ARG A 246 13.02 -2.91 10.39
CA ARG A 246 13.71 -1.61 10.33
C ARG A 246 13.85 -1.14 8.90
N GLU A 247 13.85 0.18 8.71
CA GLU A 247 14.12 0.80 7.42
C GLU A 247 15.50 0.40 6.86
N GLU A 248 16.54 0.35 7.69
CA GLU A 248 17.88 -0.07 7.26
C GLU A 248 17.94 -1.55 6.87
N SER A 249 17.10 -2.36 7.51
CA SER A 249 16.96 -3.79 7.18
C SER A 249 16.28 -3.98 5.83
N LEU A 250 15.22 -3.22 5.54
CA LEU A 250 14.57 -3.19 4.22
C LEU A 250 15.54 -2.74 3.12
N LYS A 251 16.32 -1.69 3.36
CA LYS A 251 17.37 -1.23 2.42
C LYS A 251 18.44 -2.29 2.17
N THR A 252 18.82 -3.03 3.21
CA THR A 252 19.78 -4.14 3.09
C THR A 252 19.19 -5.29 2.29
N LEU A 253 17.91 -5.63 2.52
CA LEU A 253 17.19 -6.65 1.77
C LEU A 253 17.09 -6.28 0.29
N ALA A 254 16.64 -5.07 -0.03
CA ALA A 254 16.54 -4.59 -1.41
C ALA A 254 17.88 -4.65 -2.15
N THR A 255 18.96 -4.19 -1.49
CA THR A 255 20.32 -4.30 -2.04
C THR A 255 20.71 -5.76 -2.33
N ALA A 256 20.39 -6.69 -1.42
CA ALA A 256 20.72 -8.10 -1.59
C ALA A 256 19.90 -8.74 -2.73
N LEU A 257 18.63 -8.39 -2.87
CA LEU A 257 17.75 -8.91 -3.93
C LEU A 257 18.17 -8.45 -5.32
N VAL A 258 18.52 -7.17 -5.49
CA VAL A 258 19.03 -6.65 -6.77
C VAL A 258 20.37 -7.31 -7.14
N GLN A 259 21.27 -7.49 -6.16
CA GLN A 259 22.53 -8.19 -6.38
C GLN A 259 22.30 -9.65 -6.78
N GLU A 260 21.33 -10.32 -6.17
CA GLU A 260 20.93 -11.68 -6.50
C GLU A 260 20.33 -11.78 -7.91
N SER A 261 19.42 -10.88 -8.29
CA SER A 261 18.76 -10.89 -9.61
C SER A 261 19.76 -10.59 -10.74
N SER A 262 20.72 -9.69 -10.48
CA SER A 262 21.80 -9.33 -11.40
C SER A 262 22.85 -10.43 -11.58
N THR A 263 22.83 -11.46 -10.73
CA THR A 263 23.83 -12.52 -10.73
C THR A 263 23.58 -13.51 -11.89
N PRO A 264 24.53 -13.71 -12.83
CA PRO A 264 24.33 -14.61 -13.96
C PRO A 264 24.17 -16.07 -13.53
N ARG A 265 22.95 -16.63 -13.69
CA ARG A 265 22.65 -18.03 -13.33
C ARG A 265 23.59 -19.06 -13.97
N LYS A 266 24.07 -18.80 -15.19
CA LYS A 266 25.00 -19.70 -15.92
C LYS A 266 26.43 -19.70 -15.38
N SER A 267 26.75 -18.84 -14.42
CA SER A 267 28.09 -18.71 -13.83
C SER A 267 28.04 -18.73 -12.30
N ALA A 268 26.97 -19.29 -11.73
CA ALA A 268 26.78 -19.41 -10.29
C ALA A 268 27.94 -20.15 -9.58
N ASP A 269 28.63 -21.05 -10.27
CA ASP A 269 29.82 -21.75 -9.76
C ASP A 269 31.11 -20.91 -9.80
N LYS A 270 31.10 -19.75 -10.47
CA LYS A 270 32.29 -18.92 -10.75
C LYS A 270 32.37 -17.64 -9.92
N ILE A 271 31.42 -17.42 -9.03
CA ILE A 271 31.33 -16.22 -8.21
C ILE A 271 31.21 -16.60 -6.73
N SER A 272 31.64 -15.70 -5.85
CA SER A 272 31.46 -15.88 -4.42
C SER A 272 30.16 -15.22 -3.98
N TYR A 273 29.38 -15.93 -3.16
CA TYR A 273 28.15 -15.41 -2.55
C TYR A 273 28.38 -14.83 -1.15
N THR A 274 29.64 -14.63 -0.75
CA THR A 274 30.01 -14.14 0.59
C THR A 274 29.29 -12.83 0.95
N GLY A 275 29.27 -11.85 0.04
CA GLY A 275 28.61 -10.56 0.29
C GLY A 275 27.10 -10.69 0.47
N LEU A 276 26.44 -11.49 -0.37
CA LEU A 276 25.02 -11.79 -0.23
C LEU A 276 24.74 -12.51 1.10
N ALA A 277 25.51 -13.54 1.44
CA ALA A 277 25.38 -14.23 2.71
C ALA A 277 25.56 -13.27 3.91
N MET A 278 26.54 -12.36 3.86
CA MET A 278 26.72 -11.34 4.89
C MET A 278 25.50 -10.42 5.06
N ASN A 279 24.89 -9.97 3.95
CA ASN A 279 23.69 -9.13 3.99
C ASN A 279 22.52 -9.87 4.66
N TYR A 280 22.23 -11.11 4.24
CA TYR A 280 21.14 -11.91 4.80
C TYR A 280 21.37 -12.28 6.28
N PHE A 281 22.58 -12.67 6.68
CA PHE A 281 22.88 -12.93 8.09
C PHE A 281 22.80 -11.66 8.94
N GLY A 282 23.31 -10.53 8.44
CA GLY A 282 23.22 -9.24 9.13
C GLY A 282 21.77 -8.81 9.35
N LEU A 283 20.94 -8.93 8.31
CA LEU A 283 19.51 -8.69 8.34
C LEU A 283 18.82 -9.56 9.40
N LEU A 284 18.99 -10.88 9.33
CA LEU A 284 18.38 -11.81 10.29
C LEU A 284 18.84 -11.55 11.72
N GLU A 285 20.12 -11.29 11.94
CA GLU A 285 20.63 -10.97 13.27
C GLU A 285 19.98 -9.72 13.85
N GLN A 286 19.87 -8.67 13.04
CA GLN A 286 19.32 -7.40 13.48
C GLN A 286 17.84 -7.54 13.85
N GLU A 287 17.06 -8.17 12.98
CA GLU A 287 15.61 -8.30 13.16
C GLU A 287 15.25 -9.33 14.25
N LEU A 288 16.00 -10.42 14.38
CA LEU A 288 15.81 -11.39 15.47
C LEU A 288 16.17 -10.79 16.84
N ARG A 289 17.24 -9.98 16.93
CA ARG A 289 17.57 -9.27 18.18
C ARG A 289 16.43 -8.35 18.61
N ASP A 290 15.83 -7.65 17.66
CA ASP A 290 14.73 -6.73 17.93
C ASP A 290 13.51 -7.46 18.42
N VAL A 291 13.01 -8.46 17.69
CA VAL A 291 11.77 -9.15 18.06
C VAL A 291 11.90 -9.87 19.41
N ILE A 292 13.08 -10.45 19.71
CA ILE A 292 13.36 -11.01 21.04
C ILE A 292 13.33 -9.91 22.10
N SER A 293 13.90 -8.75 21.83
CA SER A 293 13.91 -7.63 22.79
C SER A 293 12.49 -7.08 23.02
N PHE A 294 11.64 -7.06 21.99
CA PHE A 294 10.23 -6.71 22.12
C PHE A 294 9.49 -7.71 23.02
N HIS A 295 9.67 -9.01 22.74
CA HIS A 295 9.08 -10.11 23.49
C HIS A 295 9.48 -10.08 24.98
N GLU A 296 10.74 -9.76 25.30
CA GLU A 296 11.21 -9.61 26.68
C GLU A 296 10.72 -8.34 27.39
N GLY A 297 9.94 -7.48 26.72
CA GLY A 297 9.54 -6.18 27.28
C GLY A 297 10.71 -5.21 27.44
N ALA A 298 11.83 -5.42 26.75
CA ALA A 298 12.98 -4.52 26.84
C ALA A 298 12.67 -3.17 26.15
N THR A 299 13.18 -2.09 26.75
CA THR A 299 13.07 -0.72 26.22
C THR A 299 14.07 -0.42 25.11
N ALA A 300 15.11 -1.25 24.98
CA ALA A 300 16.12 -1.14 23.93
C ALA A 300 16.61 -2.53 23.50
N PRO A 301 17.07 -2.69 22.23
CA PRO A 301 17.60 -3.96 21.75
C PRO A 301 18.81 -4.41 22.58
N LYS A 302 18.76 -5.63 23.11
CA LYS A 302 19.92 -6.23 23.76
C LYS A 302 20.90 -6.72 22.70
N LYS A 303 22.19 -6.42 22.89
CA LYS A 303 23.24 -6.97 22.01
C LYS A 303 23.32 -8.47 22.23
N ARG A 304 22.95 -9.25 21.21
CA ARG A 304 23.06 -10.71 21.18
C ARG A 304 23.87 -11.17 19.98
N MET A 305 24.82 -12.05 20.21
CA MET A 305 25.57 -12.73 19.17
C MET A 305 24.71 -13.84 18.54
N TRP A 306 25.02 -14.25 17.30
CA TRP A 306 24.29 -15.31 16.59
C TRP A 306 24.00 -16.56 17.44
N ARG A 307 25.00 -17.04 18.18
CA ARG A 307 24.85 -18.18 19.08
C ARG A 307 23.78 -17.96 20.15
N GLU A 308 23.73 -16.78 20.75
CA GLU A 308 22.76 -16.42 21.79
C GLU A 308 21.35 -16.27 21.21
N LEU A 309 21.21 -15.84 19.95
CA LEU A 309 19.93 -15.83 19.24
C LEU A 309 19.42 -17.26 19.02
N CYS A 310 20.29 -18.17 18.57
CA CYS A 310 19.95 -19.57 18.37
C CYS A 310 19.54 -20.21 19.71
N GLU A 311 20.34 -20.04 20.76
CA GLU A 311 20.07 -20.59 22.09
C GLU A 311 18.75 -20.05 22.65
N TYR A 312 18.45 -18.76 22.46
CA TYR A 312 17.18 -18.19 22.89
C TYR A 312 16.00 -18.87 22.20
N LEU A 313 16.00 -18.93 20.87
CA LEU A 313 14.90 -19.50 20.07
C LEU A 313 14.79 -21.03 20.15
N GLN A 314 15.78 -21.71 20.74
CA GLN A 314 15.70 -23.13 21.09
C GLN A 314 14.99 -23.37 22.43
N ASN A 315 15.06 -22.41 23.36
CA ASN A 315 14.61 -22.59 24.74
C ASN A 315 13.35 -21.78 25.08
N GLU A 316 13.12 -20.68 24.38
CA GLU A 316 12.01 -19.77 24.61
C GLU A 316 11.09 -19.74 23.38
N HIS A 317 9.78 -19.63 23.63
CA HIS A 317 8.77 -19.49 22.58
C HIS A 317 8.48 -18.01 22.36
N VAL A 318 8.79 -17.50 21.17
CA VAL A 318 8.45 -16.14 20.74
C VAL A 318 7.21 -16.23 19.86
N PRO A 319 6.03 -15.78 20.33
CA PRO A 319 4.78 -15.85 19.56
C PRO A 319 4.92 -15.30 18.14
N ILE A 320 4.15 -15.86 17.20
CA ILE A 320 4.18 -15.58 15.75
C ILE A 320 5.47 -16.09 15.07
N VAL A 321 6.66 -15.75 15.59
CA VAL A 321 7.95 -16.19 15.03
C VAL A 321 8.18 -17.69 15.21
N SER A 322 8.06 -18.18 16.45
CA SER A 322 8.22 -19.60 16.79
C SER A 322 7.06 -20.45 16.26
N ASP A 323 5.87 -19.86 16.10
CA ASP A 323 4.69 -20.54 15.55
C ASP A 323 4.77 -20.69 14.02
N GLY A 324 5.35 -19.69 13.34
CA GLY A 324 5.50 -19.68 11.90
C GLY A 324 6.56 -20.65 11.38
N ILE A 325 7.60 -20.93 12.17
CA ILE A 325 8.70 -21.81 11.75
C ILE A 325 9.04 -22.83 12.83
N GLU A 326 8.65 -24.08 12.57
CA GLU A 326 8.99 -25.22 13.42
C GLU A 326 10.52 -25.37 13.56
N LEU A 327 10.98 -25.56 14.79
CA LEU A 327 12.39 -25.72 15.17
C LEU A 327 13.30 -24.59 14.65
N LEU A 328 12.81 -23.34 14.62
CA LEU A 328 13.57 -22.19 14.14
C LEU A 328 14.97 -22.08 14.77
N GLY A 329 15.07 -22.25 16.09
CA GLY A 329 16.36 -22.20 16.80
C GLY A 329 17.37 -23.24 16.29
N ASP A 330 16.92 -24.46 15.99
CA ASP A 330 17.77 -25.51 15.42
C ASP A 330 18.18 -25.20 13.98
N LYS A 331 17.26 -24.66 13.16
CA LYS A 331 17.54 -24.25 11.79
C LYS A 331 18.58 -23.13 11.74
N LEU A 332 18.48 -22.12 12.60
CA LEU A 332 19.48 -21.05 12.73
C LEU A 332 20.82 -21.62 13.21
N LYS A 333 20.80 -22.56 14.16
CA LYS A 333 22.02 -23.21 14.66
C LYS A 333 22.73 -24.01 13.56
N ALA A 334 21.99 -24.68 12.68
CA ALA A 334 22.56 -25.39 11.54
C ALA A 334 23.34 -24.45 10.59
N LEU A 335 22.92 -23.18 10.48
CA LEU A 335 23.61 -22.17 9.69
C LEU A 335 24.82 -21.51 10.39
N HIS A 336 25.11 -21.84 11.66
CA HIS A 336 26.18 -21.18 12.44
C HIS A 336 27.55 -21.24 11.77
N GLY A 337 27.92 -22.41 11.22
CA GLY A 337 29.19 -22.58 10.52
C GLY A 337 29.29 -21.71 9.26
N LEU A 338 28.20 -21.67 8.48
CA LEU A 338 28.10 -20.84 7.30
C LEU A 338 28.19 -19.34 7.64
N ARG A 339 27.43 -18.90 8.65
CA ARG A 339 27.43 -17.53 9.15
C ARG A 339 28.83 -17.05 9.52
N ASN A 340 29.59 -17.87 10.25
CA ASN A 340 30.94 -17.49 10.69
C ASN A 340 31.90 -17.36 9.51
N ARG A 341 31.87 -18.30 8.57
CA ARG A 341 32.67 -18.22 7.34
C ARG A 341 32.35 -16.95 6.56
N ALA A 342 31.06 -16.64 6.37
CA ALA A 342 30.63 -15.42 5.68
C ALA A 342 31.15 -14.15 6.39
N ALA A 343 31.02 -14.06 7.71
CA ALA A 343 31.51 -12.92 8.50
C ALA A 343 33.04 -12.75 8.48
N HIS A 344 33.79 -13.83 8.24
CA HIS A 344 35.24 -13.79 8.08
C HIS A 344 35.71 -13.60 6.64
N GLY A 345 34.77 -13.42 5.69
CA GLY A 345 35.10 -13.18 4.29
C GLY A 345 35.52 -14.45 3.53
N GLU A 346 35.24 -15.63 4.07
CA GLU A 346 35.53 -16.90 3.39
C GLU A 346 34.63 -17.10 2.16
N PHE A 347 35.08 -17.95 1.24
CA PHE A 347 34.34 -18.28 0.02
C PHE A 347 33.03 -19.03 0.34
N ILE A 348 31.92 -18.53 -0.20
CA ILE A 348 30.58 -19.11 -0.04
C ILE A 348 30.02 -19.52 -1.40
N THR A 349 29.57 -20.76 -1.52
CA THR A 349 28.94 -21.30 -2.74
C THR A 349 27.49 -20.82 -2.89
N HIS A 350 26.93 -20.96 -4.10
CA HIS A 350 25.51 -20.71 -4.33
C HIS A 350 24.60 -21.58 -3.44
N GLU A 351 24.92 -22.88 -3.28
CA GLU A 351 24.11 -23.80 -2.46
C GLU A 351 24.12 -23.40 -0.99
N GLU A 352 25.28 -22.98 -0.48
CA GLU A 352 25.42 -22.47 0.88
C GLU A 352 24.61 -21.17 1.07
N PHE A 353 24.74 -20.22 0.13
CA PHE A 353 23.93 -19.00 0.15
C PHE A 353 22.42 -19.29 0.06
N ALA A 354 22.01 -20.22 -0.80
CA ALA A 354 20.60 -20.59 -0.96
C ALA A 354 19.99 -21.09 0.35
N ALA A 355 20.78 -21.71 1.24
CA ALA A 355 20.28 -22.16 2.55
C ALA A 355 19.89 -20.98 3.47
N VAL A 356 20.66 -19.90 3.51
CA VAL A 356 20.30 -18.71 4.31
C VAL A 356 19.17 -17.92 3.66
N ARG A 357 19.17 -17.81 2.32
CA ARG A 357 18.07 -17.18 1.56
C ARG A 357 16.75 -17.90 1.79
N ALA A 358 16.75 -19.24 1.72
CA ALA A 358 15.55 -20.05 1.92
C ALA A 358 14.99 -19.90 3.33
N LEU A 359 15.86 -19.80 4.34
CA LEU A 359 15.40 -19.52 5.70
C LEU A 359 14.80 -18.09 5.80
N ALA A 360 15.47 -17.07 5.25
CA ALA A 360 14.99 -15.70 5.38
C ALA A 360 13.66 -15.44 4.64
N LEU A 361 13.57 -15.89 3.38
CA LEU A 361 12.47 -15.54 2.47
C LEU A 361 11.53 -16.71 2.21
N ASP A 362 12.05 -17.86 1.75
CA ASP A 362 11.17 -18.96 1.30
C ASP A 362 10.37 -19.58 2.45
N SER A 363 10.89 -19.49 3.70
CA SER A 363 10.17 -19.90 4.90
C SER A 363 9.37 -18.78 5.58
N ASN A 364 9.29 -17.59 4.95
CA ASN A 364 8.59 -16.40 5.46
C ASN A 364 9.08 -15.87 6.82
N LEU A 365 10.32 -16.18 7.23
CA LEU A 365 10.86 -15.75 8.53
C LEU A 365 10.79 -14.22 8.70
N LEU A 366 11.18 -13.45 7.68
CA LEU A 366 11.12 -11.99 7.74
C LEU A 366 9.69 -11.47 7.90
N ALA A 367 8.69 -12.10 7.27
CA ALA A 367 7.29 -11.75 7.43
C ALA A 367 6.79 -12.04 8.86
N TYR A 368 7.12 -13.20 9.42
CA TYR A 368 6.77 -13.52 10.81
C TYR A 368 7.44 -12.57 11.82
N ILE A 369 8.69 -12.18 11.58
CA ILE A 369 9.37 -11.19 12.42
C ILE A 369 8.68 -9.82 12.30
N SER A 370 8.36 -9.37 11.09
CA SER A 370 7.63 -8.13 10.83
C SER A 370 6.31 -8.11 11.60
N GLN A 371 5.47 -9.14 11.40
CA GLN A 371 4.17 -9.27 12.06
C GLN A 371 4.30 -9.26 13.58
N ALA A 372 5.24 -10.02 14.14
CA ALA A 372 5.46 -10.07 15.58
C ALA A 372 5.82 -8.69 16.14
N LYS A 373 6.74 -7.97 15.48
CA LYS A 373 7.15 -6.61 15.89
C LYS A 373 5.97 -5.64 15.82
N SER A 374 5.15 -5.68 14.78
CA SER A 374 3.95 -4.86 14.65
C SER A 374 2.94 -5.13 15.78
N ALA A 375 2.66 -6.41 16.06
CA ALA A 375 1.78 -6.81 17.15
C ALA A 375 2.29 -6.34 18.53
N TYR A 376 3.59 -6.43 18.80
CA TYR A 376 4.17 -5.92 20.05
C TYR A 376 4.10 -4.38 20.15
N ALA A 377 4.27 -3.67 19.04
CA ALA A 377 4.17 -2.22 19.00
C ALA A 377 2.74 -1.76 19.31
N GLU A 378 1.73 -2.41 18.73
CA GLU A 378 0.32 -2.14 19.00
C GLU A 378 -0.06 -2.39 20.46
N GLN A 379 0.38 -3.52 21.04
CA GLN A 379 0.14 -3.84 22.46
C GLN A 379 0.73 -2.76 23.39
N ARG A 380 1.91 -2.24 23.07
CA ARG A 380 2.55 -1.15 23.84
C ARG A 380 1.87 0.20 23.67
N ALA A 381 1.19 0.44 22.55
CA ALA A 381 0.43 1.67 22.34
C ALA A 381 -0.90 1.70 23.10
N GLN A 382 -1.45 0.51 23.43
CA GLN A 382 -2.73 0.36 24.12
C GLN A 382 -2.62 0.29 25.65
N GLY A 383 -1.44 -0.03 26.19
CA GLY A 383 -1.16 -0.11 27.64
C GLY A 383 -0.41 1.10 28.16
#